data_AF-A0A820DBF0-F1
#
_entry.id   AF-A0A820DBF0-F1
#
_cell.length_a   1.000
_cell.length_b   1.000
_cell.length_c   1.000
_cell.angle_alpha   90.00
_cell.angle_beta   90.00
_cell.angle_gamma   90.00
#
_symmetry.space_group_name_H-M   'P 1'
#
loop_
_entity.id
_entity.type
_entity.pdbx_description
1 polymer ?
#
loop_
_entity_poly.entity_id
_entity_poly.type
_entity_poly.pdbx_seq_one_letter_code
_entity_poly.pdbx_strand_id
1 'polypeptide(L)'
;MGYNIFRNDRVGKPGGGVLLAVKQHIKCREILNKTTRNNEVIAVEIETQTFKSILISSIYVPPTAKIDLSILHELYNINNNCIIVGDLNATLQLMGSRKTNARGKQLQELIKEGFIECVDDDSTTFEKNDYEEKLDWILASQPLISFISNVETHLTIGTLSGHKPLTFDIPTGVQPKPTSPRISLNFKAAKWSKFRIKLDQQLMLWNNDGRFDSTLDIEEYTSFITNSIMVATQEAIPPTQQMNTSYTLSEASKNLIKLKHQAYRRWKKAGNNMDKHQYYNYKVLLTNSLRNDRRNNLNKLMSSLCQKKMYSDAVW
;
A
#
# COMPACT_ATOMS: atom_id res chain seq x y z
N MET A 1 0.47 -12.19 9.63
CA MET A 1 0.39 -11.01 8.72
C MET A 1 -0.12 -11.49 7.37
N GLY A 2 -0.88 -10.68 6.62
CA GLY A 2 -1.60 -11.13 5.40
C GLY A 2 -0.92 -10.80 4.07
N TYR A 3 0.40 -10.61 4.08
CA TYR A 3 1.20 -10.21 2.91
C TYR A 3 2.51 -11.00 2.84
N ASN A 4 2.97 -11.27 1.63
CA ASN A 4 4.33 -11.62 1.28
C ASN A 4 5.09 -10.30 1.04
N ILE A 5 6.22 -10.12 1.73
CA ILE A 5 7.01 -8.90 1.68
C ILE A 5 8.30 -9.20 0.92
N PHE A 6 8.58 -8.39 -0.09
CA PHE A 6 9.82 -8.39 -0.87
C PHE A 6 10.47 -7.03 -0.70
N ARG A 7 11.76 -6.97 -0.34
CA ARG A 7 12.45 -5.72 -0.06
C ARG A 7 13.87 -5.71 -0.61
N ASN A 8 14.31 -4.54 -1.05
CA ASN A 8 15.68 -4.24 -1.41
C ASN A 8 16.11 -3.06 -0.54
N ASP A 9 16.93 -3.34 0.47
CA ASP A 9 17.36 -2.33 1.43
C ASP A 9 18.64 -1.65 0.99
N ARG A 10 18.72 -0.34 1.20
CA ARG A 10 19.96 0.39 0.94
C ARG A 10 21.04 -0.03 1.93
N VAL A 11 22.17 -0.48 1.40
CA VAL A 11 23.37 -0.81 2.19
C VAL A 11 24.26 0.42 2.35
N GLY A 12 24.77 0.66 3.56
CA GLY A 12 25.84 1.62 3.83
C GLY A 12 25.42 3.09 3.98
N LYS A 13 24.13 3.43 3.85
CA LYS A 13 23.61 4.78 4.15
C LYS A 13 22.21 4.72 4.79
N PRO A 14 21.89 5.63 5.71
CA PRO A 14 20.54 5.73 6.27
C PRO A 14 19.54 6.26 5.24
N GLY A 15 18.35 5.66 5.21
CA GLY A 15 17.25 6.05 4.32
C GLY A 15 17.40 5.54 2.89
N GLY A 16 16.28 5.25 2.24
CA GLY A 16 16.21 4.54 0.96
C GLY A 16 15.72 3.10 1.13
N GLY A 17 15.85 2.33 0.07
CA GLY A 17 15.28 1.01 -0.09
C GLY A 17 13.91 1.06 -0.74
N VAL A 18 13.53 -0.06 -1.35
CA VAL A 18 12.23 -0.28 -1.99
C VAL A 18 11.59 -1.56 -1.47
N LEU A 19 10.26 -1.59 -1.44
CA LEU A 19 9.49 -2.71 -0.91
C LEU A 19 8.23 -2.94 -1.73
N LEU A 20 7.92 -4.21 -1.97
CA LEU A 20 6.64 -4.67 -2.50
C LEU A 20 5.96 -5.58 -1.48
N ALA A 21 4.69 -5.27 -1.18
CA ALA A 21 3.84 -6.06 -0.29
C ALA A 21 2.69 -6.66 -1.08
N VAL A 22 2.73 -7.98 -1.32
CA VAL A 22 1.72 -8.70 -2.09
C VAL A 22 0.83 -9.49 -1.14
N LYS A 23 -0.50 -9.45 -1.30
CA LYS A 23 -1.40 -10.25 -0.45
C LYS A 23 -1.07 -11.74 -0.56
N GLN A 24 -1.03 -12.46 0.55
CA GLN A 24 -0.62 -13.89 0.60
C GLN A 24 -1.42 -14.85 -0.31
N HIS A 25 -2.66 -14.49 -0.66
CA HIS A 25 -3.48 -15.32 -1.55
C HIS A 25 -3.22 -15.06 -3.04
N ILE A 26 -2.47 -14.01 -3.37
CA ILE A 26 -2.01 -13.74 -4.73
C ILE A 26 -0.70 -14.51 -4.89
N LYS A 27 -0.69 -15.45 -5.85
CA LYS A 27 0.54 -16.16 -6.21
C LYS A 27 1.51 -15.18 -6.83
N CYS A 28 2.72 -15.17 -6.28
CA CYS A 28 3.75 -14.23 -6.67
C CYS A 28 5.14 -14.81 -6.45
N ARG A 29 6.12 -14.30 -7.20
CA ARG A 29 7.54 -14.64 -7.05
C ARG A 29 8.41 -13.40 -7.27
N GLU A 30 9.48 -13.28 -6.50
CA GLU A 30 10.52 -12.28 -6.78
C GLU A 30 11.21 -12.63 -8.10
N ILE A 31 11.41 -11.63 -8.95
CA ILE A 31 12.06 -11.78 -10.25
C ILE A 31 13.39 -11.03 -10.31
N LEU A 32 13.42 -9.85 -9.69
CA LEU A 32 14.58 -8.98 -9.72
C LEU A 32 14.69 -8.24 -8.39
N ASN A 33 15.90 -8.22 -7.84
CA ASN A 33 16.26 -7.47 -6.66
C ASN A 33 17.68 -6.92 -6.87
N LYS A 34 17.76 -5.64 -7.25
CA LYS A 34 18.99 -5.05 -7.77
C LYS A 34 19.13 -3.62 -7.33
N THR A 35 20.30 -3.29 -6.82
CA THR A 35 20.73 -1.92 -6.56
C THR A 35 21.83 -1.58 -7.53
N THR A 36 21.54 -0.66 -8.45
CA THR A 36 22.58 -0.08 -9.33
C THR A 36 23.23 1.10 -8.61
N ARG A 37 24.25 1.70 -9.22
CA ARG A 37 24.87 2.93 -8.66
C ARG A 37 23.84 4.05 -8.44
N ASN A 38 22.76 4.05 -9.21
CA ASN A 38 21.82 5.15 -9.32
C ASN A 38 20.39 4.81 -8.89
N ASN A 39 20.00 3.53 -8.93
CA ASN A 39 18.61 3.13 -8.74
C ASN A 39 18.54 1.95 -7.77
N GLU A 40 17.54 1.96 -6.90
CA GLU A 40 17.14 0.81 -6.08
C GLU A 40 15.88 0.22 -6.67
N VAL A 41 15.91 -1.06 -7.01
CA VAL A 41 14.82 -1.71 -7.76
C VAL A 41 14.51 -3.08 -7.16
N ILE A 42 13.23 -3.35 -7.06
CA ILE A 42 12.70 -4.70 -6.81
C ILE A 42 11.52 -4.95 -7.75
N ALA A 43 11.39 -6.18 -8.22
CA ALA A 43 10.28 -6.59 -9.07
C ALA A 43 9.77 -7.98 -8.67
N VAL A 44 8.44 -8.07 -8.66
CA VAL A 44 7.69 -9.28 -8.34
C VAL A 44 6.74 -9.56 -9.49
N GLU A 45 6.70 -10.80 -9.93
CA GLU A 45 5.68 -11.25 -10.87
C GLU A 45 4.49 -11.80 -10.10
N ILE A 46 3.29 -11.35 -10.45
CA ILE A 46 2.02 -11.84 -9.94
C ILE A 46 1.29 -12.65 -11.02
N GLU A 47 0.71 -13.78 -10.64
CA GLU A 47 -0.16 -14.54 -11.55
C GLU A 47 -1.53 -13.86 -11.66
N THR A 48 -2.03 -13.72 -12.88
CA THR A 48 -3.36 -13.14 -13.15
C THR A 48 -4.12 -14.02 -14.13
N GLN A 49 -5.45 -14.02 -14.05
CA GLN A 49 -6.28 -14.75 -15.01
C GLN A 49 -6.35 -14.02 -16.35
N THR A 50 -6.36 -12.68 -16.32
CA THR A 50 -6.52 -11.83 -17.51
C THR A 50 -5.25 -11.77 -18.36
N PHE A 51 -4.06 -11.67 -17.74
CA PHE A 51 -2.80 -11.44 -18.45
C PHE A 51 -1.80 -12.58 -18.31
N LYS A 52 -2.20 -13.72 -17.72
CA LYS A 52 -1.35 -14.83 -17.26
C LYS A 52 -0.40 -14.42 -16.13
N SER A 53 0.38 -13.36 -16.33
CA SER A 53 1.32 -12.81 -15.35
C SER A 53 1.57 -11.33 -15.60
N ILE A 54 1.68 -10.55 -14.53
CA ILE A 54 2.06 -9.14 -14.58
C ILE A 54 3.32 -8.96 -13.72
N LEU A 55 4.32 -8.26 -14.24
CA LEU A 55 5.47 -7.83 -13.45
C LEU A 55 5.16 -6.48 -12.80
N ILE A 56 5.29 -6.41 -11.48
CA ILE A 56 5.16 -5.18 -10.70
C ILE A 56 6.54 -4.85 -10.14
N SER A 57 7.08 -3.68 -10.48
CA SER A 57 8.34 -3.19 -9.95
C SER A 57 8.15 -1.97 -9.07
N SER A 58 8.85 -1.94 -7.94
CA SER A 58 9.10 -0.72 -7.18
C SER A 58 10.52 -0.22 -7.47
N ILE A 59 10.64 1.08 -7.75
CA ILE A 59 11.90 1.75 -8.07
C ILE A 59 12.05 3.04 -7.27
N TYR A 60 13.25 3.28 -6.77
CA TYR A 60 13.64 4.57 -6.20
C TYR A 60 14.88 5.11 -6.90
N VAL A 61 14.81 6.35 -7.38
CA VAL A 61 15.93 7.09 -7.98
C VAL A 61 16.23 8.29 -7.08
N PRO A 62 17.38 8.32 -6.39
CA PRO A 62 17.75 9.45 -5.55
C PRO A 62 17.80 10.78 -6.33
N PRO A 63 17.54 11.93 -5.68
CA PRO A 63 17.47 13.24 -6.36
C PRO A 63 18.74 13.66 -7.12
N THR A 64 19.90 13.11 -6.76
CA THR A 64 21.19 13.40 -7.38
C THR A 64 21.62 12.35 -8.41
N ALA A 65 20.88 11.24 -8.52
CA ALA A 65 21.16 10.15 -9.44
C ALA A 65 20.50 10.37 -10.81
N LYS A 66 20.91 9.57 -11.79
CA LYS A 66 20.28 9.47 -13.12
C LYS A 66 19.33 8.28 -13.13
N ILE A 67 18.26 8.33 -13.92
CA ILE A 67 17.49 7.13 -14.19
C ILE A 67 18.40 6.17 -14.98
N ASP A 68 18.68 5.01 -14.43
CA ASP A 68 19.22 3.89 -15.20
C ASP A 68 18.15 3.38 -16.18
N LEU A 69 18.32 3.64 -17.48
CA LEU A 69 17.35 3.17 -18.49
C LEU A 69 17.52 1.68 -18.77
N SER A 70 18.73 1.13 -18.58
CA SER A 70 19.01 -0.29 -18.84
C SER A 70 18.18 -1.21 -17.95
N ILE A 71 17.97 -0.83 -16.68
CA ILE A 71 17.11 -1.59 -15.78
C ILE A 71 15.63 -1.52 -16.18
N LEU A 72 15.17 -0.41 -16.77
CA LEU A 72 13.79 -0.30 -17.25
C LEU A 72 13.57 -1.19 -18.50
N HIS A 73 14.54 -1.24 -19.41
CA HIS A 73 14.51 -2.20 -20.52
C HIS A 73 14.61 -3.65 -20.04
N GLU A 74 15.44 -3.94 -19.04
CA GLU A 74 15.56 -5.27 -18.44
C GLU A 74 14.22 -5.75 -17.88
N LEU A 75 13.52 -4.90 -17.11
CA LEU A 75 12.20 -5.21 -16.57
C LEU A 75 11.17 -5.50 -17.68
N TYR A 76 11.15 -4.69 -18.74
CA TYR A 76 10.26 -4.91 -19.89
C TYR A 76 10.59 -6.21 -20.65
N ASN A 77 11.87 -6.51 -20.84
CA ASN A 77 12.33 -7.71 -21.54
C ASN A 77 12.05 -8.99 -20.75
N ILE A 78 12.08 -8.92 -19.41
CA ILE A 78 11.71 -10.02 -18.53
C ILE A 78 10.23 -10.37 -18.69
N ASN A 79 9.35 -9.35 -18.69
CA ASN A 79 7.92 -9.51 -18.91
C ASN A 79 7.34 -8.21 -19.47
N ASN A 80 6.88 -8.26 -20.73
CA ASN A 80 6.35 -7.10 -21.43
C ASN A 80 4.94 -6.67 -20.96
N ASN A 81 4.34 -7.38 -19.99
CA ASN A 81 3.21 -6.92 -19.18
C ASN A 81 3.74 -6.40 -17.83
N CYS A 82 4.33 -5.21 -17.83
CA CYS A 82 4.99 -4.64 -16.65
C CYS A 82 4.39 -3.31 -16.22
N ILE A 83 4.38 -3.11 -14.90
CA ILE A 83 4.10 -1.83 -14.26
C ILE A 83 5.27 -1.50 -13.34
N ILE A 84 5.81 -0.30 -13.49
CA ILE A 84 6.95 0.19 -12.72
C ILE A 84 6.47 1.42 -11.96
N VAL A 85 6.57 1.39 -10.64
CA VAL A 85 6.09 2.45 -9.75
C VAL A 85 7.17 2.94 -8.80
N GLY A 86 7.17 4.23 -8.53
CA GLY A 86 7.93 4.77 -7.40
C GLY A 86 8.43 6.19 -7.63
N ASP A 87 9.28 6.66 -6.71
CA ASP A 87 9.86 7.99 -6.73
C ASP A 87 11.07 8.01 -7.68
N LEU A 88 10.85 8.55 -8.88
CA LEU A 88 11.89 8.72 -9.88
C LEU A 88 12.64 10.06 -9.73
N ASN A 89 12.20 10.94 -8.82
CA ASN A 89 12.67 12.32 -8.71
C ASN A 89 12.70 13.06 -10.06
N ALA A 90 11.85 12.66 -11.00
CA ALA A 90 11.79 13.14 -12.37
C ALA A 90 10.63 14.13 -12.52
N THR A 91 10.91 15.36 -12.97
CA THR A 91 9.87 16.36 -13.21
C THR A 91 9.67 16.52 -14.71
N LEU A 92 8.42 16.62 -15.15
CA LEU A 92 8.01 16.69 -16.55
C LEU A 92 7.07 17.87 -16.77
N GLN A 93 7.53 18.90 -17.48
CA GLN A 93 6.71 20.10 -17.72
C GLN A 93 5.45 19.80 -18.53
N LEU A 94 5.55 18.88 -19.50
CA LEU A 94 4.40 18.42 -20.31
C LEU A 94 3.35 17.68 -19.49
N MET A 95 3.69 17.25 -18.26
CA MET A 95 2.83 16.49 -17.35
C MET A 95 2.61 17.27 -16.05
N GLY A 96 2.53 18.60 -16.13
CA GLY A 96 2.11 19.47 -15.04
C GLY A 96 3.20 19.91 -14.04
N SER A 97 4.46 19.50 -14.20
CA SER A 97 5.57 20.02 -13.36
C SER A 97 5.99 21.43 -13.77
N ARG A 98 6.63 22.20 -12.88
CA ARG A 98 7.07 23.57 -13.23
C ARG A 98 8.12 23.61 -14.32
N LYS A 99 9.07 22.67 -14.29
CA LYS A 99 10.16 22.53 -15.27
C LYS A 99 10.51 21.05 -15.47
N THR A 100 10.97 20.70 -16.67
CA THR A 100 11.56 19.39 -16.92
C THR A 100 13.00 19.34 -16.40
N ASN A 101 13.30 18.44 -15.46
CA ASN A 101 14.67 18.23 -14.97
C ASN A 101 15.43 17.18 -15.80
N ALA A 102 16.70 16.94 -15.48
CA ALA A 102 17.54 16.00 -16.24
C ALA A 102 16.96 14.57 -16.28
N ARG A 103 16.42 14.07 -15.16
CA ARG A 103 15.75 12.76 -15.11
C ARG A 103 14.45 12.76 -15.89
N GLY A 104 13.70 13.86 -15.86
CA GLY A 104 12.53 14.07 -16.70
C GLY A 104 12.86 13.96 -18.19
N LYS A 105 13.99 14.51 -18.64
CA LYS A 105 14.45 14.32 -20.03
C LYS A 105 14.74 12.85 -20.33
N GLN A 106 15.39 12.11 -19.41
CA GLN A 106 15.61 10.67 -19.60
C GLN A 106 14.29 9.88 -19.70
N LEU A 107 13.33 10.22 -18.83
CA LEU A 107 12.00 9.62 -18.85
C LEU A 107 11.24 9.95 -20.15
N GLN A 108 11.39 11.17 -20.68
CA GLN A 108 10.80 11.54 -21.98
C GLN A 108 11.38 10.71 -23.12
N GLU A 109 12.70 10.49 -23.15
CA GLU A 109 13.30 9.65 -24.19
C GLU A 109 12.78 8.21 -24.11
N LEU A 110 12.67 7.63 -22.91
CA LEU A 110 12.08 6.30 -22.71
C LEU A 110 10.65 6.21 -23.25
N ILE A 111 9.80 7.21 -22.95
CA ILE A 111 8.41 7.24 -23.41
C ILE A 111 8.34 7.33 -24.95
N LYS A 112 9.26 8.04 -25.60
CA LYS A 112 9.30 8.14 -27.07
C LYS A 112 9.58 6.80 -27.75
N GLU A 113 10.17 5.84 -27.06
CA GLU A 113 10.40 4.50 -27.60
C GLU A 113 9.09 3.69 -27.73
N GLY A 114 8.01 4.11 -27.07
CA GLY A 114 6.64 3.62 -27.32
C GLY A 114 6.28 2.29 -26.67
N PHE A 115 7.18 1.67 -25.90
CA PHE A 115 6.88 0.40 -25.21
C PHE A 115 6.33 0.58 -23.78
N ILE A 116 6.56 1.75 -23.18
CA ILE A 116 6.09 2.16 -21.85
C ILE A 116 5.58 3.59 -21.90
N GLU A 117 4.50 3.86 -21.16
CA GLU A 117 3.89 5.18 -21.01
C GLU A 117 3.63 5.53 -19.54
N CYS A 118 3.49 6.82 -19.26
CA CYS A 118 3.14 7.32 -17.92
C CYS A 118 1.61 7.35 -17.71
N VAL A 119 1.17 6.99 -16.52
CA VAL A 119 -0.21 7.12 -16.06
C VAL A 119 -0.28 8.02 -14.82
N ASP A 120 -1.28 8.90 -14.77
CA ASP A 120 -1.49 9.82 -13.64
C ASP A 120 -2.92 10.34 -13.53
N ASP A 121 -3.13 11.25 -12.55
CA ASP A 121 -4.39 11.97 -12.33
C ASP A 121 -4.21 13.50 -12.28
N ASP A 122 -3.17 14.01 -12.94
CA ASP A 122 -2.72 15.42 -12.98
C ASP A 122 -2.34 16.05 -11.63
N SER A 123 -2.39 15.30 -10.53
CA SER A 123 -2.09 15.83 -9.20
C SER A 123 -0.59 15.82 -8.89
N THR A 124 -0.14 16.77 -8.07
CA THR A 124 1.23 16.75 -7.52
C THR A 124 1.35 15.62 -6.49
N THR A 125 2.43 14.84 -6.59
CA THR A 125 2.69 13.68 -5.73
C THR A 125 3.61 14.03 -4.57
N PHE A 126 4.24 15.20 -4.59
CA PHE A 126 5.07 15.71 -3.51
C PHE A 126 4.68 17.16 -3.16
N GLU A 127 4.54 17.45 -1.86
CA GLU A 127 4.31 18.81 -1.32
C GLU A 127 5.09 19.00 -0.02
N LYS A 128 6.01 19.96 0.00
CA LYS A 128 6.71 20.37 1.21
C LYS A 128 6.99 21.87 1.16
N ASN A 129 6.42 22.63 2.11
CA ASN A 129 6.42 24.09 2.10
C ASN A 129 5.86 24.61 0.76
N ASP A 130 6.56 25.52 0.07
CA ASP A 130 6.16 26.08 -1.23
C ASP A 130 6.65 25.25 -2.44
N TYR A 131 7.08 24.02 -2.19
CA TYR A 131 7.53 23.10 -3.23
C TYR A 131 6.49 22.01 -3.48
N GLU A 132 5.80 22.13 -4.61
CA GLU A 132 4.87 21.13 -5.13
C GLU A 132 5.36 20.66 -6.49
N GLU A 133 5.57 19.35 -6.65
CA GLU A 133 5.99 18.73 -7.91
C GLU A 133 5.42 17.32 -8.02
N LYS A 134 5.53 16.76 -9.22
CA LYS A 134 5.24 15.35 -9.49
C LYS A 134 6.56 14.58 -9.62
N LEU A 135 6.83 13.73 -8.64
CA LEU A 135 8.09 12.97 -8.51
C LEU A 135 7.86 11.46 -8.55
N ASP A 136 6.72 11.02 -8.02
CA ASP A 136 6.24 9.64 -8.07
C ASP A 136 5.50 9.36 -9.38
N TRP A 137 5.88 8.29 -10.08
CA TRP A 137 5.34 7.92 -11.39
C TRP A 137 4.82 6.49 -11.41
N ILE A 138 3.77 6.29 -12.20
CA ILE A 138 3.29 4.97 -12.64
C ILE A 138 3.65 4.85 -14.12
N LEU A 139 4.51 3.90 -14.44
CA LEU A 139 4.88 3.55 -15.80
C LEU A 139 4.26 2.20 -16.12
N ALA A 140 3.61 2.07 -17.28
CA ALA A 140 2.97 0.83 -17.70
C ALA A 140 3.25 0.54 -19.16
N SER A 141 3.44 -0.74 -19.48
CA SER A 141 3.65 -1.17 -20.86
C SER A 141 2.36 -1.23 -21.66
N GLN A 142 2.48 -1.17 -22.99
CA GLN A 142 1.40 -1.52 -23.91
C GLN A 142 1.26 -3.05 -24.03
N PRO A 143 0.04 -3.64 -24.06
CA PRO A 143 -1.27 -2.99 -23.97
C PRO A 143 -1.80 -2.82 -22.53
N LEU A 144 -1.03 -3.22 -21.52
CA LEU A 144 -1.46 -3.27 -20.12
C LEU A 144 -1.95 -1.92 -19.59
N ILE A 145 -1.35 -0.82 -20.03
CA ILE A 145 -1.73 0.54 -19.67
C ILE A 145 -3.20 0.87 -19.95
N SER A 146 -3.78 0.34 -21.03
CA SER A 146 -5.18 0.58 -21.40
C SER A 146 -6.19 -0.03 -20.42
N PHE A 147 -5.73 -0.90 -19.53
CA PHE A 147 -6.55 -1.53 -18.50
C PHE A 147 -6.39 -0.89 -17.12
N ILE A 148 -5.50 0.10 -16.99
CA ILE A 148 -5.33 0.85 -15.74
C ILE A 148 -6.49 1.84 -15.60
N SER A 149 -7.12 1.83 -14.43
CA SER A 149 -8.25 2.70 -14.12
C SER A 149 -8.17 3.24 -12.69
N ASN A 150 -9.06 4.17 -12.32
CA ASN A 150 -9.17 4.73 -10.97
C ASN A 150 -7.84 5.25 -10.39
N VAL A 151 -7.04 5.89 -11.24
CA VAL A 151 -5.77 6.50 -10.83
C VAL A 151 -6.09 7.69 -9.94
N GLU A 152 -5.55 7.68 -8.72
CA GLU A 152 -5.83 8.71 -7.72
C GLU A 152 -4.61 8.99 -6.84
N THR A 153 -4.26 10.27 -6.74
CA THR A 153 -3.32 10.80 -5.74
C THR A 153 -4.07 11.17 -4.46
N HIS A 154 -3.67 10.58 -3.32
CA HIS A 154 -4.31 10.79 -2.02
C HIS A 154 -3.75 12.01 -1.29
N LEU A 155 -4.22 13.19 -1.69
CA LEU A 155 -3.73 14.50 -1.21
C LEU A 155 -3.78 14.72 0.32
N THR A 156 -4.61 13.94 1.05
CA THR A 156 -4.76 14.05 2.50
C THR A 156 -3.95 13.01 3.28
N ILE A 157 -3.20 12.14 2.60
CA ILE A 157 -2.39 11.08 3.20
C ILE A 157 -0.90 11.40 2.92
N GLY A 158 -0.01 11.14 3.89
CA GLY A 158 1.44 11.29 3.67
C GLY A 158 2.05 12.65 4.06
N THR A 159 1.28 13.50 4.74
CA THR A 159 1.65 14.90 5.11
C THR A 159 2.96 15.07 5.87
N LEU A 160 3.48 14.03 6.53
CA LEU A 160 4.74 14.10 7.28
C LEU A 160 5.99 13.98 6.39
N SER A 161 5.91 13.21 5.30
CA SER A 161 7.05 13.00 4.37
C SER A 161 7.04 13.97 3.20
N GLY A 162 5.87 14.52 2.87
CA GLY A 162 5.61 15.32 1.69
C GLY A 162 5.11 14.50 0.49
N HIS A 163 5.49 13.21 0.39
CA HIS A 163 4.96 12.32 -0.64
C HIS A 163 3.50 11.94 -0.35
N LYS A 164 2.70 11.87 -1.42
CA LYS A 164 1.27 11.56 -1.42
C LYS A 164 1.09 10.20 -2.11
N PRO A 165 0.48 9.21 -1.44
CA PRO A 165 0.28 7.90 -2.05
C PRO A 165 -0.56 7.97 -3.33
N LEU A 166 -0.19 7.13 -4.29
CA LEU A 166 -0.93 6.88 -5.53
C LEU A 166 -1.64 5.53 -5.45
N THR A 167 -2.85 5.45 -6.00
CA THR A 167 -3.57 4.20 -6.20
C THR A 167 -4.08 4.10 -7.63
N PHE A 168 -4.21 2.88 -8.12
CA PHE A 168 -4.82 2.57 -9.40
C PHE A 168 -5.36 1.13 -9.37
N ASP A 169 -6.29 0.83 -10.26
CA ASP A 169 -6.93 -0.47 -10.39
C ASP A 169 -6.53 -1.14 -11.71
N ILE A 170 -6.34 -2.46 -11.65
CA ILE A 170 -6.05 -3.32 -12.81
C ILE A 170 -6.92 -4.57 -12.75
N PRO A 171 -7.58 -4.95 -13.86
CA PRO A 171 -8.36 -6.17 -13.93
C PRO A 171 -7.42 -7.39 -13.91
N THR A 172 -7.30 -8.06 -12.77
CA THR A 172 -6.49 -9.29 -12.66
C THR A 172 -7.29 -10.56 -12.90
N GLY A 173 -8.63 -10.45 -12.94
CA GLY A 173 -9.56 -11.59 -12.98
C GLY A 173 -9.54 -12.44 -11.70
N VAL A 174 -8.74 -12.08 -10.70
CA VAL A 174 -8.69 -12.79 -9.42
C VAL A 174 -9.93 -12.41 -8.63
N GLN A 175 -10.83 -13.38 -8.43
CA GLN A 175 -11.98 -13.17 -7.56
C GLN A 175 -11.49 -12.83 -6.15
N PRO A 176 -11.97 -11.74 -5.52
CA PRO A 176 -11.68 -11.47 -4.12
C PRO A 176 -12.06 -12.70 -3.32
N LYS A 177 -11.12 -13.30 -2.60
CA LYS A 177 -11.45 -14.43 -1.74
C LYS A 177 -12.55 -13.96 -0.78
N PRO A 178 -13.69 -14.67 -0.68
CA PRO A 178 -14.74 -14.28 0.25
C PRO A 178 -14.12 -14.10 1.63
N THR A 179 -14.56 -13.07 2.34
CA THR A 179 -13.98 -12.63 3.62
C THR A 179 -14.04 -13.78 4.62
N SER A 180 -13.01 -14.62 4.66
CA SER A 180 -12.91 -15.71 5.63
C SER A 180 -12.93 -15.08 7.02
N PRO A 181 -13.72 -15.59 7.99
CA PRO A 181 -13.80 -15.01 9.32
C PRO A 181 -12.39 -14.74 9.83
N ARG A 182 -12.10 -13.48 10.14
CA ARG A 182 -10.77 -13.11 10.61
C ARG A 182 -10.60 -13.76 11.97
N ILE A 183 -9.66 -14.70 12.04
CA ILE A 183 -9.16 -15.17 13.32
C ILE A 183 -8.41 -13.98 13.91
N SER A 184 -8.98 -13.37 14.95
CA SER A 184 -8.32 -12.33 15.73
C SER A 184 -8.05 -12.84 17.13
N LEU A 185 -7.12 -12.21 17.83
CA LEU A 185 -6.77 -12.61 19.19
C LEU A 185 -7.75 -11.96 20.17
N ASN A 186 -8.32 -12.76 21.07
CA ASN A 186 -9.18 -12.24 22.14
C ASN A 186 -8.33 -11.76 23.32
N PHE A 187 -7.79 -10.55 23.23
CA PHE A 187 -6.99 -9.96 24.30
C PHE A 187 -7.75 -9.78 25.62
N LYS A 188 -9.09 -9.73 25.60
CA LYS A 188 -9.91 -9.70 26.84
C LYS A 188 -9.87 -11.03 27.60
N ALA A 189 -9.73 -12.14 26.88
CA ALA A 189 -9.59 -13.48 27.45
C ALA A 189 -8.13 -13.94 27.54
N ALA A 190 -7.16 -13.02 27.39
CA ALA A 190 -5.75 -13.33 27.45
C ALA A 190 -5.33 -13.81 28.84
N LYS A 191 -4.64 -14.95 28.90
CA LYS A 191 -4.05 -15.48 30.13
C LYS A 191 -2.66 -14.86 30.31
N TRP A 192 -2.59 -13.62 30.79
CA TRP A 192 -1.34 -12.85 30.86
C TRP A 192 -0.23 -13.48 31.72
N SER A 193 -0.58 -14.23 32.77
CA SER A 193 0.40 -15.00 33.54
C SER A 193 1.08 -16.07 32.67
N LYS A 194 0.30 -16.81 31.89
CA LYS A 194 0.80 -17.81 30.94
C LYS A 194 1.64 -17.16 29.83
N PHE A 195 1.21 -15.99 29.34
CA PHE A 195 1.97 -15.22 28.35
C PHE A 195 3.35 -14.86 28.88
N ARG A 196 3.44 -14.28 30.09
CA ARG A 196 4.71 -13.89 30.71
C ARG A 196 5.64 -15.08 30.90
N ILE A 197 5.15 -16.15 31.53
CA ILE A 197 5.94 -17.38 31.75
C ILE A 197 6.46 -17.91 30.41
N LYS A 198 5.61 -17.99 29.39
CA LYS A 198 6.03 -18.51 28.08
C LYS A 198 7.03 -17.58 27.39
N LEU A 199 6.82 -16.27 27.46
CA LEU A 199 7.73 -15.30 26.88
C LEU A 199 9.09 -15.37 27.55
N ASP A 200 9.14 -15.40 28.89
CA ASP A 200 10.39 -15.53 29.65
C ASP A 200 11.14 -16.82 29.26
N GLN A 201 10.42 -17.95 29.17
CA GLN A 201 10.98 -19.22 28.70
C GLN A 201 11.55 -19.13 27.28
N GLN A 202 10.86 -18.45 26.36
CA GLN A 202 11.34 -18.28 24.99
C GLN A 202 12.58 -17.38 24.94
N LEU A 203 12.57 -16.26 25.67
CA LEU A 203 13.69 -15.32 25.71
C LEU A 203 14.95 -15.94 26.32
N MET A 204 14.82 -16.87 27.28
CA MET A 204 15.94 -17.63 27.85
C MET A 204 16.65 -18.55 26.84
N LEU A 205 16.04 -18.85 25.69
CA LEU A 205 16.67 -19.68 24.65
C LEU A 205 17.70 -18.91 23.82
N TRP A 206 17.82 -17.60 24.01
CA TRP A 206 18.82 -16.80 23.34
C TRP A 206 20.21 -17.07 23.92
N ASN A 207 21.01 -17.86 23.21
CA ASN A 207 22.36 -18.26 23.61
C ASN A 207 23.47 -17.43 22.94
N ASN A 208 23.18 -16.21 22.48
CA ASN A 208 24.20 -15.38 21.82
C ASN A 208 24.71 -14.29 22.78
N ASP A 209 26.03 -14.22 22.96
CA ASP A 209 26.75 -13.46 23.99
C ASP A 209 26.82 -11.93 23.72
N GLY A 210 25.74 -11.36 23.18
CA GLY A 210 25.44 -9.93 23.27
C GLY A 210 26.18 -8.99 22.33
N ARG A 211 26.90 -9.50 21.32
CA ARG A 211 27.51 -8.63 20.30
C ARG A 211 26.58 -8.48 19.10
N PHE A 212 26.04 -7.28 18.94
CA PHE A 212 25.28 -6.84 17.76
C PHE A 212 26.22 -6.06 16.84
N ASP A 213 27.25 -6.74 16.33
CA ASP A 213 28.33 -6.08 15.58
C ASP A 213 27.96 -5.86 14.11
N SER A 214 26.88 -6.49 13.62
CA SER A 214 26.40 -6.38 12.25
C SER A 214 24.88 -6.15 12.17
N THR A 215 24.43 -5.72 10.98
CA THR A 215 22.99 -5.62 10.67
C THR A 215 22.30 -6.99 10.70
N LEU A 216 23.02 -8.06 10.36
CA LEU A 216 22.50 -9.42 10.39
C LEU A 216 22.17 -9.85 11.83
N ASP A 217 23.04 -9.53 12.79
CA ASP A 217 22.81 -9.84 14.20
C ASP A 217 21.54 -9.17 14.74
N ILE A 218 21.28 -7.93 14.30
CA ILE A 218 20.07 -7.17 14.65
C ILE A 218 18.83 -7.84 14.04
N GLU A 219 18.90 -8.29 12.78
CA GLU A 219 17.79 -8.97 12.10
C GLU A 219 17.47 -10.32 12.72
N GLU A 220 18.50 -11.11 13.06
CA GLU A 220 18.35 -12.39 13.75
C GLU A 220 17.70 -12.21 15.12
N TYR A 221 18.16 -11.24 15.91
CA TYR A 221 17.59 -10.98 17.22
C TYR A 221 16.17 -10.41 17.16
N THR A 222 15.89 -9.54 16.18
CA THR A 222 14.53 -9.03 15.93
C THR A 222 13.60 -10.17 15.55
N SER A 223 14.06 -11.10 14.70
CA SER A 223 13.30 -12.29 14.32
C SER A 223 13.06 -13.21 15.52
N PHE A 224 14.07 -13.41 16.36
CA PHE A 224 13.97 -14.18 17.59
C PHE A 224 12.96 -13.60 18.58
N ILE A 225 13.02 -12.29 18.88
CA ILE A 225 12.05 -11.62 19.76
C ILE A 225 10.65 -11.74 19.17
N THR A 226 10.51 -11.48 17.87
CA THR A 226 9.20 -11.54 17.18
C THR A 226 8.59 -12.93 17.30
N ASN A 227 9.38 -13.98 17.06
CA ASN A 227 8.96 -15.37 17.19
C ASN A 227 8.61 -15.72 18.65
N SER A 228 9.43 -15.28 19.61
CA SER A 228 9.18 -15.48 21.04
C SER A 228 7.84 -14.89 21.47
N ILE A 229 7.55 -13.66 21.05
CA ILE A 229 6.27 -12.99 21.29
C ILE A 229 5.13 -13.74 20.60
N MET A 230 5.31 -14.17 19.34
CA MET A 230 4.29 -14.92 18.61
C MET A 230 3.93 -16.25 19.29
N VAL A 231 4.92 -17.02 19.73
CA VAL A 231 4.72 -18.29 20.43
C VAL A 231 3.98 -18.07 21.75
N ALA A 232 4.43 -17.10 22.56
CA ALA A 232 3.76 -16.75 23.81
C ALA A 232 2.31 -16.28 23.57
N THR A 233 2.09 -15.52 22.49
CA THR A 233 0.77 -15.04 22.08
C THR A 233 -0.15 -16.20 21.71
N GLN A 234 0.29 -17.13 20.85
CA GLN A 234 -0.50 -18.29 20.42
C GLN A 234 -0.90 -19.18 21.60
N GLU A 235 -0.03 -19.30 22.59
CA GLU A 235 -0.24 -20.18 23.74
C GLU A 235 -1.14 -19.57 24.82
N ALA A 236 -1.12 -18.24 24.98
CA ALA A 236 -1.78 -17.53 26.08
C ALA A 236 -3.04 -16.77 25.67
N ILE A 237 -3.20 -16.44 24.40
CA ILE A 237 -4.31 -15.60 23.91
C ILE A 237 -5.19 -16.43 22.99
N PRO A 238 -6.43 -16.77 23.40
CA PRO A 238 -7.27 -17.63 22.59
C PRO A 238 -7.69 -16.91 21.30
N PRO A 239 -7.76 -17.65 20.17
CA PRO A 239 -8.32 -17.12 18.94
C PRO A 239 -9.82 -16.88 19.12
N THR A 240 -10.30 -15.78 18.54
CA THR A 240 -11.71 -15.48 18.36
C THR A 240 -11.99 -15.39 16.88
N GLN A 241 -13.08 -15.98 16.44
CA GLN A 241 -13.61 -15.70 15.12
C GLN A 241 -14.34 -14.37 15.19
N GLN A 242 -13.73 -13.31 14.66
CA GLN A 242 -14.52 -12.13 14.34
C GLN A 242 -15.33 -12.46 13.10
N MET A 243 -16.67 -12.44 13.25
CA MET A 243 -17.53 -12.30 12.09
C MET A 243 -17.08 -11.03 11.37
N ASN A 244 -16.71 -11.17 10.09
CA ASN A 244 -16.37 -10.02 9.27
C ASN A 244 -17.63 -9.19 9.11
N THR A 245 -17.88 -8.27 10.02
CA THR A 245 -18.68 -7.10 9.74
C THR A 245 -17.78 -6.18 8.93
N SER A 246 -17.51 -6.56 7.68
CA SER A 246 -16.91 -5.61 6.76
C SER A 246 -17.85 -4.42 6.74
N TYR A 247 -17.38 -3.30 7.26
CA TYR A 247 -18.08 -2.05 7.19
C TYR A 247 -18.21 -1.68 5.71
N THR A 248 -19.34 -2.05 5.11
CA THR A 248 -19.62 -1.71 3.73
C THR A 248 -20.11 -0.27 3.72
N LEU A 249 -19.30 0.59 3.11
CA LEU A 249 -19.67 1.97 2.83
C LEU A 249 -20.90 1.97 1.91
N SER A 250 -21.89 2.79 2.24
CA SER A 250 -23.02 3.03 1.33
C SER A 250 -22.54 3.75 0.07
N GLU A 251 -23.30 3.62 -1.01
CA GLU A 251 -23.01 4.35 -2.25
C GLU A 251 -23.04 5.87 -2.04
N ALA A 252 -23.87 6.35 -1.12
CA ALA A 252 -23.88 7.74 -0.67
C ALA A 252 -22.53 8.16 -0.06
N SER A 253 -21.98 7.36 0.87
CA SER A 253 -20.66 7.63 1.46
C SER A 253 -19.54 7.61 0.41
N LYS A 254 -19.55 6.65 -0.52
CA LYS A 254 -18.56 6.59 -1.61
C LYS A 254 -18.64 7.83 -2.50
N ASN A 255 -19.85 8.26 -2.87
CA ASN A 255 -20.06 9.47 -3.66
C ASN A 255 -19.60 10.73 -2.92
N LEU A 256 -19.84 10.82 -1.61
CA LEU A 256 -19.37 11.94 -0.79
C LEU A 256 -17.83 11.97 -0.66
N ILE A 257 -17.16 10.81 -0.64
CA ILE A 257 -15.69 10.76 -0.72
C ILE A 257 -15.21 11.36 -2.05
N LYS A 258 -15.79 10.93 -3.18
CA LYS A 258 -15.47 11.46 -4.51
C LYS A 258 -15.68 12.97 -4.58
N LEU A 259 -16.86 13.46 -4.16
CA LEU A 259 -17.19 14.89 -4.18
C LEU A 259 -16.27 15.71 -3.27
N LYS A 260 -15.93 15.20 -2.08
CA LYS A 260 -14.96 15.83 -1.18
C LYS A 260 -13.60 15.97 -1.85
N HIS A 261 -13.11 14.91 -2.52
CA HIS A 261 -11.81 14.93 -3.20
C HIS A 261 -11.81 15.90 -4.37
N GLN A 262 -12.86 15.90 -5.19
CA GLN A 262 -13.03 16.86 -6.29
C GLN A 262 -13.05 18.31 -5.81
N ALA A 263 -13.80 18.62 -4.75
CA ALA A 263 -13.84 19.97 -4.19
C ALA A 263 -12.48 20.40 -3.62
N TYR A 264 -11.75 19.49 -2.98
CA TYR A 264 -10.40 19.77 -2.50
C TYR A 264 -9.44 20.08 -3.66
N ARG A 265 -9.48 19.28 -4.75
CA ARG A 265 -8.67 19.52 -5.95
C ARG A 265 -8.96 20.89 -6.56
N ARG A 266 -10.24 21.26 -6.73
CA ARG A 266 -10.64 22.58 -7.22
C ARG A 266 -10.14 23.70 -6.32
N TRP A 267 -10.32 23.56 -5.01
CA TRP A 267 -9.85 24.55 -4.03
C TRP A 267 -8.34 24.74 -4.11
N LYS A 268 -7.55 23.66 -4.14
CA LYS A 268 -6.09 23.73 -4.27
C LYS A 268 -5.64 24.39 -5.57
N LYS A 269 -6.35 24.15 -6.69
CA LYS A 269 -6.02 24.74 -7.99
C LYS A 269 -6.40 26.22 -8.11
N ALA A 270 -7.60 26.58 -7.67
CA ALA A 270 -8.16 27.92 -7.89
C ALA A 270 -7.94 28.89 -6.71
N GLY A 271 -7.61 28.38 -5.53
CA GLY A 271 -7.40 29.17 -4.31
C GLY A 271 -8.65 29.89 -3.78
N ASN A 272 -9.83 29.70 -4.39
CA ASN A 272 -11.02 30.46 -4.05
C ASN A 272 -11.74 29.93 -2.78
N ASN A 273 -12.45 30.82 -2.09
CA ASN A 273 -13.16 30.49 -0.86
C ASN A 273 -14.42 29.64 -1.06
N MET A 274 -14.98 29.62 -2.28
CA MET A 274 -16.19 28.85 -2.58
C MET A 274 -15.90 27.35 -2.62
N ASP A 275 -14.85 26.94 -3.31
CA ASP A 275 -14.40 25.54 -3.36
C ASP A 275 -13.92 25.08 -1.98
N LYS A 276 -13.27 25.97 -1.20
CA LYS A 276 -12.95 25.71 0.21
C LYS A 276 -14.21 25.39 1.01
N HIS A 277 -15.24 26.23 0.89
CA HIS A 277 -16.50 26.02 1.60
C HIS A 277 -17.18 24.72 1.17
N GLN A 278 -17.21 24.41 -0.14
CA GLN A 278 -17.73 23.13 -0.65
C GLN A 278 -16.97 21.93 -0.08
N TYR A 279 -15.64 21.99 -0.01
CA TYR A 279 -14.83 20.93 0.59
C TYR A 279 -15.22 20.68 2.06
N TYR A 280 -15.35 21.73 2.86
CA TYR A 280 -15.77 21.59 4.26
C TYR A 280 -17.22 21.08 4.39
N ASN A 281 -18.12 21.51 3.50
CA ASN A 281 -19.50 21.01 3.47
C ASN A 281 -19.54 19.50 3.17
N TYR A 282 -18.83 19.04 2.13
CA TYR A 282 -18.73 17.61 1.83
C TYR A 282 -18.03 16.82 2.94
N LYS A 283 -17.06 17.42 3.65
CA LYS A 283 -16.42 16.80 4.82
C LYS A 283 -17.42 16.56 5.96
N VAL A 284 -18.31 17.52 6.23
CA VAL A 284 -19.36 17.38 7.25
C VAL A 284 -20.39 16.35 6.82
N LEU A 285 -20.89 16.43 5.57
CA LEU A 285 -21.85 15.47 5.02
C LEU A 285 -21.30 14.04 5.04
N LEU A 286 -20.04 13.86 4.63
CA LEU A 286 -19.35 12.58 4.68
C LEU A 286 -19.27 12.06 6.12
N THR A 287 -18.90 12.90 7.09
CA THR A 287 -18.85 12.51 8.50
C THR A 287 -20.20 11.98 8.99
N ASN A 288 -21.29 12.66 8.64
CA ASN A 288 -22.64 12.25 9.00
C ASN A 288 -23.05 10.96 8.29
N SER A 289 -22.75 10.82 7.00
CA SER A 289 -23.04 9.62 6.21
C SER A 289 -22.29 8.40 6.74
N LEU A 290 -21.00 8.54 7.06
CA LEU A 290 -20.19 7.48 7.67
C LEU A 290 -20.72 7.06 9.05
N ARG A 291 -21.18 8.02 9.87
CA ARG A 291 -21.85 7.72 11.15
C ARG A 291 -23.13 6.93 10.93
N ASN A 292 -23.92 7.28 9.91
CA ASN A 292 -25.14 6.56 9.59
C ASN A 292 -24.86 5.14 9.10
N ASP A 293 -23.87 4.96 8.22
CA ASP A 293 -23.42 3.64 7.77
C ASP A 293 -22.97 2.76 8.95
N ARG A 294 -22.28 3.34 9.94
CA ARG A 294 -21.85 2.61 11.14
C ARG A 294 -23.07 2.19 11.97
N ARG A 295 -24.04 3.09 12.14
CA ARG A 295 -25.29 2.81 12.86
C ARG A 295 -26.11 1.71 12.17
N ASN A 296 -26.24 1.78 10.86
CA ASN A 296 -26.97 0.78 10.07
C ASN A 296 -26.30 -0.60 10.14
N ASN A 297 -24.97 -0.65 10.06
CA ASN A 297 -24.23 -1.89 10.21
C ASN A 297 -24.35 -2.47 11.62
N LEU A 298 -24.34 -1.62 12.66
CA LEU A 298 -24.60 -2.05 14.04
C LEU A 298 -26.03 -2.61 14.19
N ASN A 299 -27.03 -1.94 13.63
CA ASN A 299 -28.41 -2.42 13.66
C ASN A 299 -28.54 -3.79 12.99
N LYS A 300 -27.96 -3.97 11.79
CA LYS A 300 -27.93 -5.26 11.09
C LYS A 300 -27.25 -6.35 11.92
N LEU A 301 -26.12 -6.04 12.56
CA LEU A 301 -25.44 -6.96 13.46
C LEU A 301 -26.35 -7.36 14.63
N MET A 302 -26.97 -6.39 15.30
CA MET A 302 -27.88 -6.64 16.41
C MET A 302 -29.07 -7.51 15.99
N SER A 303 -29.70 -7.21 14.84
CA SER A 303 -30.78 -8.04 14.29
C SER A 303 -30.33 -9.48 14.02
N SER A 304 -29.14 -9.68 13.45
CA SER A 304 -28.59 -11.02 13.18
C SER A 304 -28.28 -11.81 14.46
N LEU A 305 -27.85 -11.13 15.52
CA LEU A 305 -27.57 -11.74 16.82
C LEU A 305 -28.88 -12.12 17.53
N CYS A 306 -29.91 -11.28 17.45
CA CYS A 306 -31.24 -11.59 17.98
C CYS A 306 -31.89 -12.76 17.23
N GLN A 307 -31.79 -12.82 15.90
CA GLN A 307 -32.28 -13.97 15.12
C GLN A 307 -31.57 -15.27 15.50
N LYS A 308 -30.25 -15.26 15.70
CA LYS A 308 -29.52 -16.47 16.14
C LYS A 308 -29.94 -16.97 17.52
N LYS A 309 -30.31 -16.07 18.45
CA LYS A 309 -30.88 -16.47 19.75
C LYS A 309 -32.27 -17.08 19.62
N MET A 310 -33.11 -16.58 18.72
CA MET A 310 -34.47 -17.12 18.52
C MET A 310 -34.48 -18.54 17.92
N TYR A 311 -33.41 -18.95 17.24
CA TYR A 311 -33.26 -20.33 16.72
C TYR A 311 -32.38 -21.23 17.60
N SER A 312 -31.80 -20.73 18.71
CA SER A 312 -31.06 -21.58 19.67
C SER A 312 -31.94 -22.17 20.77
N ASP A 313 -33.22 -21.82 20.82
CA ASP A 313 -34.20 -22.40 21.74
C ASP A 313 -34.91 -23.62 21.12
N ALA A 314 -34.15 -24.46 20.41
CA ALA A 314 -34.55 -25.83 20.14
C ALA A 314 -34.27 -26.67 21.40
N VAL A 315 -35.24 -26.64 22.32
CA VAL A 315 -35.75 -27.77 23.12
C VAL A 315 -34.80 -28.98 23.18
N TRP A 316 -34.07 -29.14 24.28
CA TRP A 316 -34.33 -30.11 25.37
C TRP A 316 -33.39 -29.81 26.54
#